data_AF-A0A9W8GNZ7-F1
#
_entry.id   AF-A0A9W8GNZ7-F1
#
_cell.length_a   1.000
_cell.length_b   1.000
_cell.length_c   1.000
_cell.angle_alpha   90.00
_cell.angle_beta   90.00
_cell.angle_gamma   90.00
#
_symmetry.space_group_name_H-M   'P 1'
#
loop_
_entity.id
_entity.type
_entity.pdbx_description
1 polymer ?
#
loop_
_entity_poly.entity_id
_entity_poly.type
_entity_poly.pdbx_seq_one_letter_code
_entity_poly.pdbx_strand_id
1 'polypeptide(L)'
;MADPLRSLPVFTETLDLGAPQWVQAGRGYLRNAGVPDSDHVQRLIEKIEPRAMATYASYLESMSIFGPANISQLEEFLITWNGNISTGAEYSLQLENLQYTSGPIVKFNNEFSMLINRNKLLPNNADTIYRYINKFRSKQYVHTRLLEAKFEKLADAMSRAITLVSTTNTTASMSTRTSAIVHAGPEDMDVDR
;
A
#
# COMPACT_ATOMS: atom_id res chain seq x y z
N MET A 1 30.85 -29.25 -15.32
CA MET A 1 30.13 -28.44 -16.33
C MET A 1 29.86 -27.07 -15.73
N ALA A 2 29.98 -26.00 -16.50
CA ALA A 2 29.62 -24.66 -16.02
C ALA A 2 28.10 -24.59 -15.79
N ASP A 3 27.65 -23.92 -14.72
CA ASP A 3 26.23 -23.71 -14.48
C ASP A 3 25.63 -22.87 -15.63
N PRO A 4 24.68 -23.43 -16.42
CA PRO A 4 24.10 -22.71 -17.55
C PRO A 4 23.35 -21.45 -17.14
N LEU A 5 22.89 -21.34 -15.89
CA LEU A 5 22.17 -20.19 -15.37
C LEU A 5 23.08 -19.16 -14.69
N ARG A 6 24.41 -19.30 -14.79
CA ARG A 6 25.36 -18.37 -14.15
C ARG A 6 25.13 -16.92 -14.57
N SER A 7 24.81 -16.69 -15.84
CA SER A 7 24.57 -15.35 -16.40
C SER A 7 23.14 -14.84 -16.21
N LEU A 8 22.22 -15.69 -15.73
CA LEU A 8 20.86 -15.26 -15.40
C LEU A 8 20.89 -14.58 -14.02
N PRO A 9 20.42 -13.32 -13.89
CA PRO A 9 20.30 -12.67 -12.59
C PRO A 9 19.31 -13.43 -11.71
N VAL A 10 19.45 -13.32 -10.40
CA VAL A 10 18.42 -13.83 -9.46
C VAL A 10 17.14 -13.04 -9.67
N PHE A 11 16.00 -13.73 -9.77
CA PHE A 11 14.70 -13.10 -9.84
C PHE A 11 14.34 -12.50 -8.48
N THR A 12 14.15 -11.18 -8.44
CA THR A 12 13.82 -10.43 -7.22
C THR A 12 12.67 -9.45 -7.45
N GLU A 13 12.11 -8.91 -6.37
CA GLU A 13 11.07 -7.87 -6.41
C GLU A 13 11.49 -6.57 -7.13
N THR A 14 12.80 -6.33 -7.25
CA THR A 14 13.36 -5.12 -7.87
C THR A 14 14.03 -5.42 -9.20
N LEU A 15 13.84 -6.61 -9.76
CA LEU A 15 14.46 -6.94 -11.03
C LEU A 15 13.76 -6.17 -12.16
N ASP A 16 14.52 -5.28 -12.83
CA ASP A 16 14.01 -4.48 -13.96
C ASP A 16 13.58 -5.34 -15.16
N LEU A 17 14.11 -6.57 -15.24
CA LEU A 17 13.69 -7.55 -16.22
C LEU A 17 12.36 -8.20 -15.78
N GLY A 18 11.30 -7.95 -16.53
CA GLY A 18 9.99 -8.56 -16.27
C GLY A 18 10.02 -10.08 -16.26
N ALA A 19 9.07 -10.69 -15.54
CA ALA A 19 8.97 -12.15 -15.37
C ALA A 19 8.97 -12.93 -16.70
N PRO A 20 8.22 -12.55 -17.75
CA PRO A 20 8.27 -13.24 -19.04
C PRO A 20 9.66 -13.20 -19.69
N GLN A 21 10.32 -12.03 -19.67
CA GLN A 21 11.64 -11.86 -20.27
C GLN A 21 12.71 -12.64 -19.49
N TRP A 22 12.60 -12.68 -18.16
CA TRP A 22 13.51 -13.45 -17.32
C TRP A 22 13.36 -14.96 -17.55
N VAL A 23 12.12 -15.47 -17.58
CA VAL A 23 11.83 -16.88 -17.88
C VAL A 23 12.34 -17.25 -19.28
N GLN A 24 12.09 -16.39 -20.27
CA GLN A 24 12.56 -16.60 -21.64
C GLN A 24 14.09 -16.65 -21.74
N ALA A 25 14.80 -15.73 -21.07
CA ALA A 25 16.26 -15.72 -21.04
C ALA A 25 16.82 -17.00 -20.39
N GLY A 26 16.27 -17.40 -19.25
CA GLY A 26 16.66 -18.61 -18.55
C GLY A 26 16.46 -19.89 -19.37
N ARG A 27 15.32 -20.01 -20.05
CA ARG A 27 15.06 -21.12 -20.99
C ARG A 27 16.05 -21.13 -22.16
N GLY A 28 16.41 -19.96 -22.68
CA GLY A 28 17.43 -19.83 -23.72
C GLY A 28 18.78 -20.38 -23.28
N TYR A 29 19.23 -20.02 -22.08
CA TYR A 29 20.47 -20.56 -21.52
C TYR A 29 20.43 -22.08 -21.31
N LEU A 30 19.33 -22.59 -20.76
CA LEU A 30 19.17 -24.03 -20.50
C LEU A 30 19.12 -24.85 -21.79
N ARG A 31 18.39 -24.37 -22.80
CA ARG A 31 18.33 -25.01 -24.13
C ARG A 31 19.69 -25.05 -24.80
N ASN A 32 20.44 -23.94 -24.77
CA ASN A 32 21.79 -23.87 -25.35
C ASN A 32 22.78 -24.82 -24.65
N ALA A 33 22.52 -25.14 -23.39
CA ALA A 33 23.30 -26.10 -22.62
C ALA A 33 22.81 -27.55 -22.75
N GLY A 34 21.78 -27.81 -23.57
CA GLY A 34 21.22 -29.15 -23.77
C GLY A 34 20.41 -29.68 -22.59
N VAL A 35 19.93 -28.81 -21.69
CA VAL A 35 19.09 -29.22 -20.56
C VAL A 35 17.68 -29.56 -21.08
N PRO A 36 17.13 -30.75 -20.73
CA PRO A 36 15.77 -31.14 -21.13
C PRO A 36 14.72 -30.12 -20.68
N ASP A 37 13.74 -29.84 -21.55
CA ASP A 37 12.65 -28.90 -21.25
C ASP A 37 11.85 -29.31 -19.98
N SER A 38 11.82 -30.61 -19.64
CA SER A 38 11.23 -31.14 -18.40
C SER A 38 11.88 -30.59 -17.12
N ASP A 39 13.16 -30.23 -17.20
CA ASP A 39 13.96 -29.83 -16.04
C ASP A 39 14.03 -28.30 -15.90
N HIS A 40 13.53 -27.56 -16.89
CA HIS A 40 13.72 -26.10 -16.93
C HIS A 40 13.11 -25.41 -15.71
N VAL A 41 11.91 -25.83 -15.29
CA VAL A 41 11.25 -25.25 -14.11
C VAL A 41 12.09 -25.46 -12.86
N GLN A 42 12.56 -26.69 -12.63
CA GLN A 42 13.40 -27.03 -11.48
C GLN A 42 14.69 -26.21 -11.44
N ARG A 43 15.31 -25.97 -12.61
CA ARG A 43 16.53 -25.16 -12.70
C ARG A 43 16.26 -23.68 -12.50
N LEU A 44 15.13 -23.16 -13.00
CA LEU A 44 14.78 -21.75 -12.87
C LEU A 44 14.41 -21.38 -11.43
N ILE A 45 13.69 -22.24 -10.68
CA ILE A 45 13.32 -21.94 -9.29
C ILE A 45 14.54 -21.78 -8.37
N GLU A 46 15.67 -22.40 -8.69
CA GLU A 46 16.95 -22.21 -7.97
C GLU A 46 17.49 -20.77 -8.08
N LYS A 47 17.01 -20.01 -9.07
CA LYS A 47 17.42 -18.63 -9.36
C LYS A 47 16.37 -17.60 -8.93
N ILE A 48 15.41 -17.99 -8.10
CA ILE A 48 14.39 -17.09 -7.55
C ILE A 48 14.74 -16.77 -6.09
N GLU A 49 14.50 -15.52 -5.65
CA GLU A 49 14.77 -15.15 -4.26
C GLU A 49 13.99 -16.03 -3.25
N PRO A 50 14.57 -16.35 -2.08
CA PRO A 50 13.94 -17.24 -1.10
C PRO A 50 12.55 -16.80 -0.64
N ARG A 51 12.31 -15.48 -0.58
CA ARG A 51 11.02 -14.93 -0.15
C ARG A 51 9.91 -15.18 -1.17
N ALA A 52 10.21 -15.09 -2.46
CA ALA A 52 9.28 -15.49 -3.51
C ALA A 52 8.98 -16.99 -3.39
N MET A 53 10.04 -17.80 -3.30
CA MET A 53 9.91 -19.25 -3.19
C MET A 53 9.11 -19.71 -1.97
N ALA A 54 9.15 -18.99 -0.85
CA ALA A 54 8.34 -19.27 0.33
C ALA A 54 6.83 -19.20 0.07
N THR A 55 6.40 -18.46 -0.96
CA THR A 55 4.98 -18.32 -1.35
C THR A 55 4.57 -19.23 -2.51
N TYR A 56 5.53 -19.89 -3.17
CA TYR A 56 5.31 -20.65 -4.39
C TYR A 56 4.42 -21.88 -4.17
N ALA A 57 4.63 -22.63 -3.09
CA ALA A 57 3.81 -23.79 -2.76
C ALA A 57 2.33 -23.40 -2.56
N SER A 58 2.06 -22.35 -1.79
CA SER A 58 0.69 -21.85 -1.57
C SER A 58 0.05 -21.32 -2.85
N TYR A 59 0.83 -20.75 -3.77
CA TYR A 59 0.33 -20.36 -5.09
C TYR A 59 -0.14 -21.58 -5.89
N LEU A 60 0.68 -22.63 -5.98
CA LEU A 60 0.31 -23.86 -6.70
C LEU A 60 -0.93 -24.52 -6.09
N GLU A 61 -1.04 -24.55 -4.75
CA GLU A 61 -2.21 -25.04 -4.03
C GLU A 61 -3.47 -24.22 -4.37
N SER A 62 -3.36 -22.88 -4.40
CA SER A 62 -4.49 -21.99 -4.73
C SER A 62 -5.05 -22.19 -6.14
N MET A 63 -4.18 -22.61 -7.07
CA MET A 63 -4.52 -22.91 -8.45
C MET A 63 -4.99 -24.37 -8.65
N SER A 64 -5.11 -25.15 -7.56
CA SER A 64 -5.45 -26.59 -7.61
C SER A 64 -4.50 -27.39 -8.51
N ILE A 65 -3.22 -27.01 -8.57
CA ILE A 65 -2.20 -27.68 -9.38
C ILE A 65 -1.60 -28.82 -8.56
N PHE A 66 -1.94 -30.06 -8.93
CA PHE A 66 -1.40 -31.27 -8.31
C PHE A 66 -0.46 -31.95 -9.32
N GLY A 67 0.84 -31.66 -9.23
CA GLY A 67 1.85 -32.19 -10.15
C GLY A 67 3.06 -31.26 -10.33
N PRO A 68 4.04 -31.61 -11.17
CA PRO A 68 5.16 -30.74 -11.48
C PRO A 68 4.65 -29.48 -12.19
N ALA A 69 5.00 -28.31 -11.66
CA ALA A 69 4.66 -27.05 -12.29
C ALA A 69 5.32 -26.94 -13.67
N ASN A 70 4.61 -26.37 -14.63
CA ASN A 70 5.14 -26.09 -15.97
C ASN A 70 5.65 -24.64 -16.08
N ILE A 71 6.30 -24.33 -17.19
CA ILE A 71 6.87 -22.98 -17.43
C ILE A 71 5.81 -21.88 -17.39
N SER A 72 4.62 -22.12 -17.93
CA SER A 72 3.54 -21.12 -17.93
C SER A 72 3.07 -20.84 -16.51
N GLN A 73 2.97 -21.86 -15.65
CA GLN A 73 2.61 -21.71 -14.23
C GLN A 73 3.71 -21.01 -13.43
N LEU A 74 4.98 -21.27 -13.74
CA LEU A 74 6.09 -20.53 -13.14
C LEU A 74 6.07 -19.06 -13.56
N GLU A 75 5.82 -18.77 -14.83
CA GLU A 75 5.72 -17.40 -15.34
C GLU A 75 4.52 -16.67 -14.71
N GLU A 76 3.36 -17.31 -14.66
CA GLU A 76 2.17 -16.76 -14.01
C GLU A 76 2.41 -16.52 -12.52
N PHE A 77 3.03 -17.45 -11.80
CA PHE A 77 3.47 -17.23 -10.42
C PHE A 77 4.37 -16.00 -10.31
N LEU A 78 5.40 -15.88 -11.14
CA LEU A 78 6.34 -14.77 -11.07
C LEU A 78 5.68 -13.44 -11.44
N ILE A 79 4.75 -13.41 -12.40
CA ILE A 79 3.92 -12.25 -12.72
C ILE A 79 3.02 -11.90 -11.53
N THR A 80 2.32 -12.88 -10.96
CA THR A 80 1.44 -12.69 -9.81
C THR A 80 2.22 -12.30 -8.58
N TRP A 81 3.42 -12.80 -8.36
CA TRP A 81 4.26 -12.43 -7.22
C TRP A 81 4.84 -11.03 -7.40
N ASN A 82 5.31 -10.70 -8.61
CA ASN A 82 5.76 -9.35 -8.95
C ASN A 82 4.60 -8.33 -9.02
N GLY A 83 3.36 -8.79 -9.24
CA GLY A 83 2.13 -7.98 -9.28
C GLY A 83 1.35 -7.91 -7.97
N ASN A 84 1.42 -8.93 -7.10
CA ASN A 84 0.86 -8.94 -5.73
C ASN A 84 1.79 -8.24 -4.74
N ILE A 85 3.03 -7.96 -5.14
CA ILE A 85 3.69 -6.73 -4.72
C ILE A 85 2.95 -5.63 -5.47
N SER A 86 1.87 -5.08 -4.90
CA SER A 86 1.23 -3.90 -5.50
C SER A 86 2.35 -2.95 -5.88
N THR A 87 2.45 -2.64 -7.16
CA THR A 87 3.64 -1.96 -7.66
C THR A 87 3.82 -0.67 -6.86
N GLY A 88 5.05 -0.19 -6.67
CA GLY A 88 5.25 1.12 -6.07
C GLY A 88 4.34 2.19 -6.69
N ALA A 89 3.96 2.03 -7.97
CA ALA A 89 2.98 2.85 -8.67
C ALA A 89 1.54 2.74 -8.13
N GLU A 90 1.02 1.55 -7.80
CA GLU A 90 -0.32 1.40 -7.22
C GLU A 90 -0.38 1.96 -5.79
N TYR A 91 0.64 1.68 -4.97
CA TYR A 91 0.71 2.29 -3.64
C TYR A 91 0.95 3.78 -3.71
N SER A 92 1.67 4.28 -4.73
CA SER A 92 1.83 5.72 -4.96
C SER A 92 0.50 6.34 -5.34
N LEU A 93 -0.28 5.71 -6.22
CA LEU A 93 -1.60 6.18 -6.61
C LEU A 93 -2.60 6.14 -5.43
N GLN A 94 -2.58 5.07 -4.64
CA GLN A 94 -3.36 4.99 -3.40
C GLN A 94 -2.93 6.07 -2.41
N LEU A 95 -1.62 6.29 -2.23
CA LEU A 95 -1.09 7.34 -1.37
C LEU A 95 -1.48 8.73 -1.89
N GLU A 96 -1.48 8.98 -3.20
CA GLU A 96 -1.90 10.24 -3.81
C GLU A 96 -3.39 10.51 -3.60
N ASN A 97 -4.22 9.50 -3.86
CA ASN A 97 -5.68 9.58 -3.76
C ASN A 97 -6.20 9.54 -2.33
N LEU A 98 -5.42 9.03 -1.38
CA LEU A 98 -5.78 9.06 0.03
C LEU A 98 -6.05 10.51 0.46
N GLN A 99 -7.20 10.76 1.08
CA GLN A 99 -7.61 12.05 1.62
C GLN A 99 -8.46 11.81 2.88
N TYR A 100 -8.22 12.60 3.93
CA TYR A 100 -9.05 12.56 5.12
C TYR A 100 -10.30 13.43 4.90
N THR A 101 -11.46 12.80 4.79
CA THR A 101 -12.75 13.49 4.60
C THR A 101 -13.60 13.45 5.87
N SER A 102 -13.69 12.31 6.54
CA SER A 102 -14.40 12.10 7.81
C SER A 102 -14.06 10.72 8.37
N GLY A 103 -14.50 10.44 9.61
CA GLY A 103 -14.36 9.12 10.22
C GLY A 103 -13.19 8.98 11.19
N PRO A 104 -12.80 7.75 11.54
CA PRO A 104 -11.78 7.50 12.55
C PRO A 104 -10.37 7.85 12.04
N ILE A 105 -9.83 8.97 12.50
CA ILE A 105 -8.49 9.43 12.10
C ILE A 105 -7.38 8.42 12.43
N VAL A 106 -7.54 7.59 13.47
CA VAL A 106 -6.56 6.55 13.79
C VAL A 106 -6.46 5.51 12.67
N LYS A 107 -7.60 5.12 12.09
CA LYS A 107 -7.64 4.20 10.94
C LYS A 107 -6.96 4.84 9.73
N PHE A 108 -7.25 6.13 9.48
CA PHE A 108 -6.62 6.89 8.41
C PHE A 108 -5.08 6.98 8.57
N ASN A 109 -4.58 7.28 9.77
CA ASN A 109 -3.15 7.35 10.04
C ASN A 109 -2.45 6.00 9.84
N ASN A 110 -3.10 4.90 10.22
CA ASN A 110 -2.59 3.55 9.98
C ASN A 110 -2.49 3.25 8.48
N GLU A 111 -3.51 3.63 7.71
CA GLU A 111 -3.55 3.46 6.26
C GLU A 111 -2.45 4.27 5.56
N PHE A 112 -2.26 5.54 5.94
CA PHE A 112 -1.14 6.36 5.47
C PHE A 112 0.20 5.71 5.81
N SER A 113 0.39 5.24 7.05
CA SER A 113 1.64 4.62 7.51
C SER A 113 1.97 3.33 6.75
N MET A 114 0.95 2.53 6.45
CA MET A 114 1.08 1.35 5.61
C MET A 114 1.52 1.75 4.20
N LEU A 115 0.87 2.74 3.58
CA LEU A 115 1.18 3.17 2.22
C LEU A 115 2.58 3.77 2.09
N ILE A 116 3.05 4.58 3.04
CA ILE A 116 4.43 5.10 2.99
C ILE A 116 5.47 3.98 3.13
N ASN A 117 5.21 2.97 3.98
CA ASN A 117 6.10 1.82 4.15
C ASN A 117 6.15 1.00 2.85
N ARG A 118 4.97 0.75 2.25
CA ARG A 118 4.85 0.06 0.97
C ARG A 118 5.52 0.80 -0.19
N ASN A 119 5.51 2.14 -0.17
CA ASN A 119 6.24 2.99 -1.11
C ASN A 119 7.72 3.19 -0.76
N LYS A 120 8.23 2.57 0.32
CA LYS A 120 9.62 2.74 0.81
C LYS A 120 9.99 4.21 1.09
N LEU A 121 9.02 5.03 1.49
CA LEU A 121 9.25 6.43 1.85
C LEU A 121 9.81 6.54 3.27
N LEU A 122 10.73 7.48 3.48
CA LEU A 122 11.28 7.76 4.79
C LEU A 122 10.26 8.55 5.63
N PRO A 123 9.76 8.01 6.76
CA PRO A 123 8.63 8.61 7.47
C PRO A 123 8.91 10.02 7.99
N ASN A 124 10.13 10.29 8.47
CA ASN A 124 10.51 11.60 9.02
C ASN A 124 11.14 12.54 7.98
N ASN A 125 11.03 12.21 6.68
CA ASN A 125 11.43 13.14 5.63
C ASN A 125 10.40 14.27 5.51
N ALA A 126 10.88 15.50 5.30
CA ALA A 126 10.04 16.69 5.19
C ALA A 126 8.95 16.56 4.11
N ASP A 127 9.25 15.92 2.96
CA ASP A 127 8.27 15.67 1.90
C ASP A 127 7.17 14.70 2.35
N THR A 128 7.52 13.66 3.11
CA THR A 128 6.53 12.70 3.63
C THR A 128 5.60 13.35 4.66
N ILE A 129 6.17 14.18 5.54
CA ILE A 129 5.39 14.97 6.51
C ILE A 129 4.49 15.96 5.77
N TYR A 130 4.99 16.65 4.76
CA TYR A 130 4.20 17.58 3.96
C TYR A 130 3.08 16.88 3.18
N ARG A 131 3.34 15.70 2.61
CA ARG A 131 2.33 14.85 1.98
C ARG A 131 1.23 14.47 2.96
N TYR A 132 1.59 14.06 4.18
CA TYR A 132 0.63 13.76 5.24
C TYR A 132 -0.27 14.97 5.55
N ILE A 133 0.31 16.15 5.76
CA ILE A 133 -0.43 17.39 6.04
C ILE A 133 -1.43 17.67 4.89
N ASN A 134 -1.00 17.52 3.64
CA ASN A 134 -1.86 17.73 2.47
C ASN A 134 -3.06 16.77 2.36
N LYS A 135 -3.07 15.67 3.12
CA LYS A 135 -4.24 14.78 3.20
C LYS A 135 -5.44 15.40 3.90
N PHE A 136 -5.25 16.54 4.55
CA PHE A 136 -6.30 17.26 5.28
C PHE A 136 -6.81 18.50 4.54
N ARG A 137 -6.46 18.71 3.26
CA ARG A 137 -6.85 19.93 2.51
C ARG A 137 -8.36 20.22 2.52
N SER A 138 -9.19 19.19 2.53
CA SER A 138 -10.66 19.32 2.64
C SER A 138 -11.13 19.80 4.03
N LYS A 139 -10.26 19.76 5.04
CA LYS A 139 -10.46 20.23 6.41
C LYS A 139 -9.57 21.43 6.70
N GLN A 140 -9.91 22.58 6.11
CA GLN A 140 -9.11 23.80 6.13
C GLN A 140 -8.52 24.14 7.52
N TYR A 141 -9.33 24.10 8.59
CA TYR A 141 -8.85 24.36 9.94
C TYR A 141 -7.72 23.39 10.37
N VAL A 142 -7.90 22.08 10.17
CA VAL A 142 -6.91 21.06 10.53
C VAL A 142 -5.66 21.22 9.67
N HIS A 143 -5.83 21.42 8.36
CA HIS A 143 -4.72 21.61 7.42
C HIS A 143 -3.85 22.81 7.78
N THR A 144 -4.44 23.99 7.99
CA THR A 144 -3.71 25.21 8.36
C THR A 144 -2.94 25.01 9.66
N ARG A 145 -3.58 24.45 10.69
CA ARG A 145 -2.95 24.23 12.00
C ARG A 145 -1.79 23.23 11.96
N LEU A 146 -1.88 22.21 11.10
CA LEU A 146 -0.78 21.28 10.90
C LEU A 146 0.38 21.94 10.13
N LEU A 147 0.09 22.78 9.14
CA LEU A 147 1.11 23.47 8.36
C LEU A 147 1.93 24.46 9.21
N GLU A 148 1.27 25.19 10.12
CA GLU A 148 1.92 26.15 11.03
C GLU A 148 2.87 25.50 12.04
N ALA A 149 2.61 24.24 12.41
CA ALA A 149 3.26 23.58 13.54
C ALA A 149 4.68 23.03 13.24
N LYS A 150 5.11 23.00 11.98
CA LYS A 150 6.48 22.61 11.53
C LYS A 150 7.05 21.38 12.23
N PHE A 151 6.57 20.19 11.86
CA PHE A 151 7.02 18.93 12.47
C PHE A 151 8.32 18.40 11.88
N GLU A 152 9.16 17.81 12.74
CA GLU A 152 10.35 17.04 12.35
C GLU A 152 10.06 15.52 12.28
N LYS A 153 9.01 15.07 12.96
CA LYS A 153 8.61 13.67 13.01
C LYS A 153 7.17 13.50 12.57
N LEU A 154 6.93 12.48 11.76
CA LEU A 154 5.58 12.16 11.29
C LEU A 154 4.65 11.77 12.44
N ALA A 155 5.17 11.08 13.45
CA ALA A 155 4.40 10.69 14.63
C ALA A 155 3.81 11.91 15.37
N ASP A 156 4.55 13.01 15.45
CA ASP A 156 4.10 14.24 16.11
C ASP A 156 3.00 14.92 15.29
N ALA A 157 3.16 14.96 13.95
CA ALA A 157 2.14 15.45 13.04
C ALA A 157 0.83 14.63 13.16
N MET A 158 0.94 13.31 13.24
CA MET A 158 -0.20 12.40 13.41
C MET A 158 -0.90 12.60 14.75
N SER A 159 -0.14 12.70 15.84
CA SER A 159 -0.69 12.98 17.18
C SER A 159 -1.43 14.32 17.23
N ARG A 160 -0.86 15.36 16.60
CA ARG A 160 -1.50 16.67 16.51
C ARG A 160 -2.77 16.62 15.65
N ALA A 161 -2.77 15.89 14.54
CA ALA A 161 -3.95 15.73 13.71
C ALA A 161 -5.09 15.05 14.47
N ILE A 162 -4.80 14.05 15.31
CA ILE A 162 -5.80 13.38 16.16
C ILE A 162 -6.49 14.38 17.08
N THR A 163 -5.69 15.24 17.72
CA THR A 163 -6.19 16.27 18.62
C THR A 163 -7.08 17.27 17.87
N LEU A 164 -6.60 17.79 16.73
CA LEU A 164 -7.32 18.81 15.95
C LEU A 164 -8.64 18.29 15.39
N VAL A 165 -8.65 17.08 14.83
CA VAL A 165 -9.86 16.44 14.29
C VAL A 165 -10.89 16.20 15.40
N SER A 166 -10.45 15.73 16.56
CA SER A 166 -11.34 15.49 17.72
C SER A 166 -11.98 16.79 18.21
N THR A 167 -11.21 17.88 18.25
CA THR A 167 -11.73 19.21 18.59
C THR A 167 -12.77 19.66 17.58
N THR A 168 -12.50 19.55 16.27
CA THR A 168 -13.44 19.99 15.23
C THR A 168 -14.75 19.20 15.23
N ASN A 169 -14.71 17.89 15.51
CA ASN A 169 -15.93 17.08 15.59
C ASN A 169 -16.76 17.47 16.83
N THR A 170 -16.10 17.83 17.93
CA THR A 170 -16.76 18.29 19.16
C THR A 170 -17.45 19.64 18.94
N THR A 171 -16.77 20.62 18.33
CA THR A 171 -17.37 21.93 18.06
C THR A 171 -18.49 21.88 17.02
N ALA A 172 -18.37 21.05 15.98
CA ALA A 172 -19.46 20.82 15.04
C ALA A 172 -20.70 20.25 15.74
N SER A 173 -20.51 19.25 16.61
CA SER A 173 -21.60 18.62 17.36
C SER A 173 -22.26 19.59 18.36
N MET A 174 -21.47 20.48 18.97
CA MET A 174 -22.02 21.51 19.87
C MET A 174 -22.83 22.57 19.11
N SER A 175 -22.35 23.08 17.96
CA SER A 175 -23.10 24.05 17.16
C SER A 175 -24.45 23.50 16.68
N THR A 176 -24.53 22.23 16.28
CA THR A 176 -25.81 21.62 15.86
C THR A 176 -26.80 21.50 17.02
N ARG A 177 -26.32 21.24 18.24
CA ARG A 177 -27.19 21.20 19.43
C ARG A 177 -27.72 22.59 19.79
N THR A 178 -26.88 23.62 19.71
CA THR A 178 -27.33 24.99 20.03
C THR A 178 -28.34 25.52 19.00
N SER A 179 -28.16 25.22 17.70
CA SER A 179 -29.15 25.58 16.67
C SER A 179 -30.50 24.87 16.85
N ALA A 180 -30.52 23.62 17.32
CA ALA A 180 -31.76 22.91 17.60
C ALA A 180 -32.50 23.46 18.83
N ILE A 181 -31.77 23.93 19.84
CA ILE A 181 -32.35 24.50 21.07
C ILE A 181 -32.90 25.91 20.83
N VAL A 182 -32.29 26.69 19.92
CA VAL A 182 -32.73 28.07 19.62
C VAL A 182 -33.95 28.11 18.67
N HIS A 183 -34.24 27.03 17.93
CA HIS A 183 -35.43 26.94 17.07
C HIS A 183 -36.67 26.35 17.78
N ALA A 184 -36.52 25.80 18.98
CA ALA A 184 -37.63 25.51 19.88
C ALA A 184 -37.93 26.76 20.72
N GLY A 185 -38.45 27.81 20.06
CA GLY A 185 -39.05 28.95 20.75
C GLY A 185 -40.31 28.52 21.52
N PRO A 186 -40.70 29.25 22.57
CA PRO A 186 -41.80 28.85 23.45
C PRO A 186 -43.12 28.93 22.67
N GLU A 187 -43.74 27.79 22.39
CA GLU A 187 -45.14 27.77 21.97
C GLU A 187 -46.00 28.20 23.16
N ASP A 188 -46.51 29.42 23.05
CA ASP A 188 -47.80 29.90 23.55
C ASP A 188 -48.39 29.14 24.74
N MET A 189 -48.04 29.57 25.95
CA MET A 189 -48.98 29.42 27.07
C MET A 189 -50.07 30.47 26.87
N ASP A 190 -51.13 30.05 26.20
CA ASP A 190 -52.41 30.75 26.13
C ASP A 190 -52.82 31.18 27.54
N VAL A 191 -52.95 32.49 27.68
CA VAL A 191 -53.56 33.16 28.82
C VAL A 191 -55.06 33.07 28.59
N ASP A 192 -55.78 32.27 29.37
CA ASP A 192 -57.23 32.40 29.46
C ASP A 192 -57.74 32.36 30.91
N ARG A 193 -58.28 33.53 31.29
CA ARG A 193 -59.29 33.90 32.29
C ARG A 193 -59.48 33.10 33.59
#